data_AF-A0A8T4NG23-F1
#
_entry.id   AF-A0A8T4NG23-F1
#
_cell.length_a   1.000
_cell.length_b   1.000
_cell.length_c   1.000
_cell.angle_alpha   90.00
_cell.angle_beta   90.00
_cell.angle_gamma   90.00
#
_symmetry.space_group_name_H-M   'P 1'
#
loop_
_entity.id
_entity.type
_entity.pdbx_description
1 polymer ?
#
loop_
_entity_poly.entity_id
_entity_poly.type
_entity_poly.pdbx_seq_one_letter_code
_entity_poly.pdbx_strand_id
1 'polypeptide(L)' 'MTTFICTQCRYRFDSESEKIPKKCPYCGRMNCVKKEKSAEDLVKEVSSMLDGG' A
#
# COMPACT_ATOMS: atom_id res chain seq x y z
N MET A 1 7.82 -8.09 -5.65
CA MET A 1 8.23 -6.91 -4.85
C MET A 1 6.98 -6.27 -4.30
N THR A 2 6.92 -6.01 -3.00
CA THR A 2 5.78 -5.32 -2.36
C THR A 2 6.14 -3.86 -2.14
N THR A 3 5.30 -2.95 -2.62
CA THR A 3 5.46 -1.52 -2.36
C THR A 3 4.84 -1.15 -1.02
N PHE A 4 5.56 -0.38 -0.23
CA PHE A 4 5.12 0.15 1.05
C PHE A 4 5.11 1.67 1.02
N ILE A 5 4.14 2.27 1.71
CA ILE A 5 4.01 3.71 1.85
C ILE A 5 3.84 4.09 3.31
N CYS A 6 4.58 5.12 3.74
CA CYS A 6 4.38 5.73 5.05
C CYS A 6 3.20 6.71 5.01
N THR A 7 2.21 6.54 5.89
CA THR A 7 1.05 7.44 5.99
C THR A 7 1.38 8.80 6.61
N GLN A 8 2.53 8.91 7.28
CA GLN A 8 2.96 10.15 7.95
C GLN A 8 3.81 11.04 7.04
N CYS A 9 4.89 10.50 6.48
CA CYS A 9 5.80 11.26 5.63
C CYS A 9 5.61 11.00 4.13
N ARG A 10 4.66 10.14 3.74
CA ARG A 10 4.40 9.74 2.34
C ARG A 10 5.58 9.10 1.60
N TYR A 11 6.63 8.70 2.32
CA TYR A 11 7.76 7.99 1.75
C TYR A 11 7.33 6.62 1.22
N ARG A 12 7.68 6.33 -0.04
CA ARG A 12 7.41 5.07 -0.73
C ARG A 12 8.70 4.30 -0.92
N PHE A 13 8.65 3.00 -0.68
CA PHE A 13 9.77 2.09 -0.88
C PHE A 13 9.28 0.69 -1.19
N ASP A 14 10.01 -0.02 -2.03
CA ASP A 14 9.82 -1.42 -2.31
C ASP A 14 10.56 -2.30 -1.29
N SER A 15 10.00 -3.47 -1.01
CA SER A 15 10.71 -4.51 -0.28
C SER A 15 10.33 -5.89 -0.84
N GLU A 16 11.27 -6.81 -0.79
CA GLU A 16 11.06 -8.22 -1.15
C GLU A 16 10.22 -8.96 -0.10
N SER A 17 10.17 -8.45 1.13
CA SER A 17 9.37 -9.02 2.20
C SER A 17 7.89 -8.66 2.07
N GLU A 18 7.00 -9.63 2.26
CA GLU A 18 5.55 -9.39 2.38
C GLU A 18 5.14 -8.80 3.74
N LYS A 19 6.03 -8.87 4.74
CA LYS A 19 5.78 -8.36 6.09
C LYS A 19 5.86 -6.84 6.11
N ILE A 20 4.80 -6.20 6.60
CA ILE A 20 4.75 -4.74 6.78
C ILE A 20 5.77 -4.34 7.85
N PRO A 21 6.74 -3.45 7.54
CA PRO A 21 7.72 -3.02 8.52
C PRO A 21 7.04 -2.16 9.60
N LYS A 22 7.37 -2.45 10.86
CA LYS A 22 6.81 -1.72 12.01
C LYS A 22 7.31 -0.29 12.10
N LYS A 23 8.41 0.07 11.44
CA LYS A 23 9.06 1.38 11.53
C LYS A 23 9.34 1.91 10.13
N CYS A 24 9.04 3.18 9.89
CA CYS A 24 9.38 3.84 8.63
C CYS A 24 10.89 4.14 8.59
N PRO A 25 11.62 3.77 7.52
CA PRO A 25 13.05 4.03 7.40
C PRO A 25 13.39 5.53 7.21
N TYR A 26 12.43 6.32 6.72
CA TYR A 26 12.65 7.74 6.44
C TYR A 26 12.37 8.63 7.66
N CYS A 27 11.17 8.53 8.26
CA CYS A 27 10.79 9.38 9.38
C CYS A 27 10.98 8.73 10.77
N GLY A 28 11.33 7.44 10.82
CA GLY A 28 11.54 6.71 12.07
C GLY A 28 10.27 6.42 12.88
N ARG A 29 9.08 6.83 12.43
CA ARG A 29 7.82 6.58 13.14
C ARG A 29 7.39 5.12 13.06
N MET A 30 6.80 4.62 14.13
CA MET A 30 6.31 3.25 14.24
C MET A 30 4.84 3.13 13.85
N ASN A 31 4.42 1.96 13.33
CA ASN A 31 3.06 1.66 12.87
C ASN A 31 2.50 2.67 11.84
N CYS A 32 3.38 3.33 11.10
CA CYS A 32 3.01 4.33 10.09
C CYS A 32 3.13 3.80 8.66
N VAL A 33 3.67 2.60 8.47
CA VAL A 33 3.85 2.01 7.14
C VAL A 33 2.64 1.14 6.81
N LYS A 34 2.13 1.28 5.59
CA LYS A 34 1.09 0.43 5.01
C LYS A 34 1.58 -0.16 3.70
N LYS A 35 1.11 -1.37 3.38
CA LYS A 35 1.30 -1.98 2.05
C LYS A 35 0.48 -1.16 1.04
N GLU A 36 1.15 -0.63 0.03
CA GLU A 36 0.46 0.01 -1.09
C GLU A 36 -0.13 -1.10 -1.96
N LYS A 37 -1.46 -1.15 -2.03
CA LYS A 37 -2.14 -2.05 -2.97
C LYS A 37 -1.94 -1.50 -4.38
N SER A 38 -1.59 -2.34 -5.33
CA SER A 38 -1.53 -1.96 -6.75
C SER A 38 -2.89 -1.44 -7.21
N ALA A 39 -2.90 -0.49 -8.14
CA ALA A 39 -4.12 0.06 -8.74
C ALA A 39 -5.02 -1.06 -9.32
N GLU A 40 -4.42 -2.15 -9.78
CA GLU A 40 -5.10 -3.34 -10.30
C GLU A 40 -6.04 -4.01 -9.27
N ASP A 41 -5.69 -3.99 -7.99
CA ASP A 41 -6.53 -4.52 -6.89
C ASP A 41 -7.79 -3.65 -6.70
N LEU A 42 -7.65 -2.34 -6.91
CA LEU A 42 -8.75 -1.37 -6.79
C LEU A 42 -9.72 -1.42 -7.99
N VAL A 43 -9.21 -1.72 -9.19
CA VAL A 43 -10.04 -1.78 -10.42
C VAL A 43 -10.98 -2.99 -10.41
N LYS A 44 -10.61 -4.09 -9.75
CA LYS A 44 -11.47 -5.27 -9.63
C LYS A 44 -12.77 -5.00 -8.86
N GLU A 45 -12.76 -4.08 -7.90
CA GLU A 45 -13.97 -3.76 -7.11
C GLU A 45 -14.96 -2.90 -7.90
N VAL A 46 -14.50 -2.07 -8.85
CA VAL A 46 -15.38 -1.15 -9.59
C VAL A 46 -16.15 -1.83 -10.73
N SER A 47 -15.62 -2.94 -11.27
CA SER A 47 -16.19 -3.58 -12.45
C SER A 47 -17.53 -4.30 -12.18
N SER A 48 -17.83 -4.67 -10.92
CA SER A 48 -19.08 -5.38 -10.58
C SER A 48 -20.30 -4.47 -10.47
N MET A 49 -20.16 -3.14 -10.53
CA MET A 49 -21.27 -2.19 -10.36
C MET A 49 -21.89 -1.70 -11.67
N LEU A 50 -21.37 -2.09 -12.84
CA LEU A 50 -21.78 -1.56 -14.15
C LEU A 50 -22.61 -2.55 -15.01
N ASP A 51 -22.84 -3.78 -14.55
CA ASP A 51 -23.64 -4.78 -15.26
C ASP A 51 -25.03 -4.91 -14.60
N GLY A 52 -25.85 -3.89 -14.81
CA GLY A 52 -27.21 -3.82 -14.29
C GLY A 52 -28.01 -2.77 -15.04
N GLY A 53 -28.05 -2.91 -16.38
CA GLY A 53 -28.87 -2.10 -17.29
C GLY A 53 -29.86 -2.97 -18.03
#